data_AF-A0A7W8M8Q7-F1
#
_entry.id   AF-A0A7W8M8Q7-F1
#
_cell.length_a   1.000
_cell.length_b   1.000
_cell.length_c   1.000
_cell.angle_alpha   90.00
_cell.angle_beta   90.00
_cell.angle_gamma   90.00
#
_symmetry.space_group_name_H-M   'P 1'
#
loop_
_entity.id
_entity.type
_entity.pdbx_description
1 polymer ?
#
loop_
_entity_poly.entity_id
_entity_poly.type
_entity_poly.pdbx_seq_one_letter_code
_entity_poly.pdbx_strand_id
1 'polypeptide(L)'
;MLVEMAVSSGGFEVLSCGDGDTALELALTHRADIVVLDVVLPGSLDGLAVCRRLKVELPGCFVIMLSGRSLDSDLADAERAGADAYFVKPVSLLELGALIETILPKPGEPPRFTKSARLSLRHYAG
;
A
#
# COMPACT_ATOMS: atom_id res chain seq x y z
N MET A 1 9.24 -8.67 -2.65
CA MET A 1 9.97 -9.74 -1.94
C MET A 1 9.81 -9.65 -0.43
N LEU A 2 10.28 -8.61 0.27
CA LEU A 2 10.20 -8.57 1.75
C LEU A 2 8.77 -8.36 2.30
N VAL A 3 7.94 -7.55 1.66
CA VAL A 3 6.54 -7.34 2.11
C VAL A 3 5.64 -8.54 1.80
N GLU A 4 5.87 -9.24 0.69
CA GLU A 4 5.14 -10.48 0.35
C GLU A 4 5.33 -11.56 1.44
N MET A 5 6.53 -11.67 2.01
CA MET A 5 6.84 -12.61 3.09
C MET A 5 6.15 -12.25 4.41
N ALA A 6 6.03 -10.96 4.74
CA ALA A 6 5.42 -10.52 5.99
C ALA A 6 3.89 -10.72 6.01
N VAL A 7 3.25 -10.72 4.84
CA VAL A 7 1.78 -10.67 4.72
C VAL A 7 1.16 -12.05 4.43
N SER A 8 1.91 -12.98 3.83
CA SER A 8 1.40 -14.31 3.44
C SER A 8 0.97 -15.20 4.63
N SER A 9 1.43 -14.92 5.85
CA SER A 9 1.06 -15.68 7.07
C SER A 9 -0.36 -15.42 7.56
N GLY A 10 -1.03 -14.35 7.09
CA GLY A 10 -2.33 -13.89 7.59
C GLY A 10 -3.57 -14.27 6.76
N GLY A 11 -3.43 -15.07 5.69
CA GLY A 11 -4.55 -15.45 4.82
C GLY A 11 -4.93 -14.40 3.75
N PHE A 12 -4.01 -13.50 3.44
CA PHE A 12 -4.17 -12.49 2.40
C PHE A 12 -3.93 -13.06 1.00
N GLU A 13 -4.64 -12.51 0.01
CA GLU A 13 -4.29 -12.68 -1.40
C GLU A 13 -3.38 -11.52 -1.82
N VAL A 14 -2.13 -11.80 -2.19
CA VAL A 14 -1.16 -10.75 -2.52
C VAL A 14 -1.01 -10.66 -4.05
N LEU A 15 -1.16 -9.46 -4.60
CA LEU A 15 -1.07 -9.18 -6.04
C LEU A 15 0.06 -8.20 -6.34
N SER A 16 1.15 -8.62 -6.98
CA SER A 16 2.33 -7.76 -7.18
C SER A 16 2.39 -7.14 -8.58
N CYS A 17 2.89 -5.91 -8.68
CA CYS A 17 3.14 -5.19 -9.95
C CYS A 17 4.41 -4.32 -9.85
N GLY A 18 4.92 -3.84 -10.99
CA GLY A 18 6.20 -3.13 -11.05
C GLY A 18 6.11 -1.65 -11.40
N ASP A 19 4.93 -1.13 -11.74
CA ASP A 19 4.69 0.22 -12.26
C ASP A 19 3.37 0.80 -11.75
N GLY A 20 3.24 2.12 -11.76
CA GLY A 20 2.09 2.82 -11.20
C GLY A 20 0.77 2.59 -11.95
N ASP A 21 0.83 2.44 -13.28
CA ASP A 21 -0.34 2.17 -14.12
C ASP A 21 -0.98 0.83 -13.75
N THR A 22 -0.17 -0.23 -13.72
CA THR A 22 -0.60 -1.57 -13.33
C THR A 22 -1.03 -1.63 -11.86
N ALA A 23 -0.36 -0.88 -10.97
CA ALA A 23 -0.75 -0.81 -9.56
C ALA A 23 -2.16 -0.26 -9.39
N LEU A 24 -2.49 0.83 -10.08
CA LEU A 24 -3.83 1.41 -10.05
C LEU A 24 -4.87 0.44 -10.64
N GLU A 25 -4.58 -0.15 -11.81
CA GLU A 25 -5.48 -1.09 -12.47
C GLU A 25 -5.82 -2.29 -11.57
N LEU A 26 -4.80 -2.95 -11.00
CA LEU A 26 -4.98 -4.11 -10.14
C LEU A 26 -5.76 -3.74 -8.88
N ALA A 27 -5.41 -2.64 -8.22
CA ALA A 27 -6.09 -2.22 -7.01
C ALA A 27 -7.58 -1.93 -7.24
N LEU A 28 -7.95 -1.27 -8.35
CA LEU A 28 -9.34 -0.97 -8.67
C LEU A 28 -10.13 -2.20 -9.11
N THR A 29 -9.53 -3.04 -9.97
CA THR A 29 -10.14 -4.26 -10.51
C THR A 29 -10.43 -5.24 -9.39
N HIS A 30 -9.46 -5.41 -8.49
CA HIS A 30 -9.55 -6.38 -7.41
C HIS A 30 -10.15 -5.81 -6.13
N ARG A 31 -10.49 -4.51 -6.10
CA ARG A 31 -10.99 -3.81 -4.91
C ARG A 31 -10.06 -4.03 -3.72
N ALA A 32 -8.79 -3.65 -3.87
CA ALA A 32 -7.77 -3.83 -2.84
C ALA A 32 -8.14 -3.12 -1.53
N ASP A 33 -8.14 -3.87 -0.43
CA ASP A 33 -8.39 -3.33 0.91
C ASP A 33 -7.17 -2.57 1.45
N ILE A 34 -5.96 -3.01 1.09
CA ILE A 34 -4.70 -2.38 1.52
C ILE A 34 -3.79 -2.28 0.30
N VAL A 35 -3.19 -1.13 0.04
CA VAL A 35 -2.17 -0.98 -1.00
C VAL A 35 -0.93 -0.42 -0.33
N VAL A 36 0.21 -1.06 -0.57
CA VAL A 36 1.50 -0.51 -0.15
C VAL A 36 2.19 0.00 -1.42
N LEU A 37 2.60 1.26 -1.46
CA LEU A 37 3.14 1.90 -2.65
C LEU A 37 4.51 2.48 -2.37
N ASP A 38 5.42 2.31 -3.31
CA ASP A 38 6.63 3.13 -3.36
C ASP A 38 6.26 4.56 -3.77
N VAL A 39 6.90 5.58 -3.23
CA VAL A 39 6.74 6.96 -3.74
C VAL A 39 7.24 7.04 -5.18
N VAL A 40 8.38 6.40 -5.47
CA VAL A 40 8.98 6.39 -6.80
C VAL A 40 8.62 5.08 -7.48
N LEU A 41 7.70 5.15 -8.44
CA LEU A 41 7.34 4.05 -9.32
C LEU A 41 7.65 4.41 -10.78
N PRO A 42 8.07 3.44 -11.61
CA PRO A 42 8.13 3.63 -13.04
C PRO A 42 6.71 3.63 -13.63
N GLY A 43 6.60 4.08 -14.89
CA GLY A 43 5.33 4.18 -15.61
C GLY A 43 4.93 5.63 -15.87
N SER A 44 3.68 5.83 -16.26
CA SER A 44 3.09 7.17 -16.46
C SER A 44 2.63 7.80 -15.15
N LEU A 45 2.30 6.97 -14.16
CA LEU A 45 1.88 7.37 -12.82
C LEU A 45 2.99 7.06 -11.80
N ASP A 46 3.35 8.04 -10.98
CA ASP A 46 4.15 7.82 -9.78
C ASP A 46 3.28 7.34 -8.60
N GLY A 47 3.90 6.92 -7.50
CA GLY A 47 3.16 6.40 -6.34
C GLY A 47 2.21 7.40 -5.70
N LEU A 48 2.57 8.68 -5.71
CA LEU A 48 1.72 9.75 -5.17
C LEU A 48 0.47 9.96 -6.04
N ALA A 49 0.61 9.88 -7.36
CA ALA A 49 -0.50 9.96 -8.30
C ALA A 49 -1.44 8.76 -8.15
N VAL A 50 -0.89 7.55 -8.02
CA VAL A 50 -1.66 6.34 -7.72
C VAL A 50 -2.41 6.50 -6.40
N CYS A 51 -1.75 6.93 -5.33
CA CYS A 51 -2.37 7.17 -4.02
C CYS A 51 -3.57 8.12 -4.11
N ARG A 52 -3.37 9.31 -4.73
CA ARG A 52 -4.46 10.28 -4.93
C ARG A 52 -5.64 9.67 -5.66
N ARG A 53 -5.37 8.86 -6.68
CA ARG A 53 -6.43 8.25 -7.50
C ARG A 53 -7.19 7.17 -6.73
N LEU A 54 -6.49 6.33 -5.99
CA LEU A 54 -7.09 5.33 -5.12
C LEU A 54 -7.94 5.96 -4.02
N LYS A 55 -7.52 7.08 -3.44
CA LYS A 55 -8.33 7.77 -2.41
C LYS A 55 -9.65 8.32 -2.94
N VAL A 56 -9.72 8.63 -4.23
CA VAL A 56 -10.96 9.06 -4.90
C VAL A 56 -11.80 7.88 -5.37
N GLU A 57 -11.18 6.91 -6.05
CA GLU A 57 -11.90 5.81 -6.71
C GLU A 57 -12.19 4.61 -5.80
N LEU A 58 -11.41 4.45 -4.73
CA LEU A 58 -11.50 3.37 -3.76
C LEU A 58 -11.31 3.91 -2.32
N PRO A 59 -12.24 4.73 -1.81
CA PRO A 59 -12.07 5.48 -0.55
C PRO A 59 -11.92 4.59 0.70
N GLY A 60 -12.32 3.32 0.62
CA GLY A 60 -12.12 2.33 1.70
C GLY A 60 -10.75 1.66 1.70
N CYS A 61 -9.91 1.91 0.68
CA CYS A 61 -8.57 1.35 0.57
C CYS A 61 -7.60 2.04 1.53
N PHE A 62 -6.89 1.25 2.32
CA PHE A 62 -5.81 1.72 3.18
C PHE A 62 -4.50 1.77 2.39
N VAL A 63 -3.94 2.96 2.17
CA VAL A 63 -2.74 3.20 1.37
C VAL A 63 -1.56 3.51 2.27
N ILE A 64 -0.53 2.68 2.21
CA ILE A 64 0.74 2.81 2.93
C ILE A 64 1.81 3.24 1.94
N MET A 65 2.43 4.40 2.14
CA MET A 65 3.52 4.88 1.28
C MET A 65 4.89 4.50 1.85
N LEU A 66 5.80 4.07 0.98
CA LEU A 66 7.19 3.77 1.28
C LEU A 66 8.09 4.76 0.55
N SER A 67 8.92 5.52 1.25
CA SER A 67 9.90 6.44 0.62
C SER A 67 11.34 6.04 0.85
N GLY A 68 12.21 6.31 -0.13
CA GLY A 68 13.66 6.21 0.01
C GLY A 68 14.33 7.43 0.65
N ARG A 69 13.64 8.56 0.82
CA ARG A 69 14.23 9.80 1.35
C ARG A 69 13.55 10.22 2.64
N SER A 70 14.36 10.51 3.66
CA SER A 70 13.93 11.06 4.94
C SER A 70 13.86 12.60 4.90
N LEU A 71 13.28 13.17 3.84
CA LEU A 71 13.05 14.60 3.73
C LEU A 71 11.61 14.90 4.17
N ASP A 72 11.42 15.97 4.95
CA ASP A 72 10.09 16.43 5.38
C ASP A 72 9.14 16.70 4.20
N SER A 73 9.69 16.95 3.00
CA SER A 73 8.93 17.11 1.76
C SER A 73 8.12 15.86 1.40
N ASP A 74 8.71 14.67 1.54
CA ASP A 74 8.10 13.42 1.09
C ASP A 74 6.93 13.02 2.01
N LEU A 75 7.05 13.30 3.30
CA LEU A 75 5.97 13.10 4.26
C LEU A 75 4.80 14.04 3.94
N ALA A 76 5.08 15.34 3.74
CA ALA A 76 4.04 16.30 3.40
C ALA A 76 3.35 15.97 2.07
N ASP A 77 4.08 15.47 1.08
CA ASP A 77 3.51 15.06 -0.21
C ASP A 77 2.69 13.78 -0.09
N ALA A 78 3.11 12.80 0.72
CA ALA A 78 2.31 11.61 1.02
C ALA A 78 1.01 11.96 1.77
N GLU A 79 1.07 12.86 2.74
CA GLU A 79 -0.11 13.38 3.45
C GLU A 79 -1.08 14.09 2.48
N ARG A 80 -0.56 14.98 1.62
CA ARG A 80 -1.37 15.65 0.59
C ARG A 80 -1.98 14.68 -0.41
N ALA A 81 -1.29 13.58 -0.70
CA ALA A 81 -1.81 12.51 -1.55
C ALA A 81 -2.90 11.67 -0.86
N GLY A 82 -3.07 11.83 0.45
CA GLY A 82 -4.07 11.14 1.26
C GLY A 82 -3.64 9.78 1.78
N ALA A 83 -2.33 9.51 1.87
CA ALA A 83 -1.83 8.27 2.45
C ALA A 83 -2.28 8.12 3.92
N ASP A 84 -2.61 6.89 4.34
CA ASP A 84 -3.01 6.64 5.74
C ASP A 84 -1.81 6.33 6.63
N ALA A 85 -0.72 5.82 6.03
CA ALA A 85 0.52 5.57 6.73
C ALA A 85 1.72 5.78 5.80
N TYR A 86 2.87 6.04 6.41
CA TYR A 86 4.11 6.31 5.71
C TYR A 86 5.27 5.64 6.43
N PHE A 87 6.17 5.02 5.67
CA PHE A 87 7.40 4.41 6.18
C PHE A 87 8.60 4.88 5.36
N VAL A 88 9.70 5.15 6.06
CA VAL A 88 10.99 5.42 5.45
C VAL A 88 11.71 4.10 5.20
N LYS A 89 12.35 3.97 4.04
CA LYS A 89 13.20 2.82 3.71
C LYS A 89 14.59 2.98 4.34
N PRO A 90 15.22 1.88 4.76
CA PRO A 90 14.72 0.50 4.69
C PRO A 90 13.57 0.27 5.68
N VAL A 91 12.47 -0.32 5.18
CA VAL A 91 11.26 -0.50 5.99
C VAL A 91 11.45 -1.63 7.00
N SER A 92 11.07 -1.40 8.25
CA SER A 92 10.96 -2.44 9.26
C SER A 92 9.77 -3.34 8.95
N LEU A 93 10.01 -4.60 8.62
CA LEU A 93 8.94 -5.57 8.36
C LEU A 93 8.10 -5.86 9.61
N LEU A 94 8.71 -5.76 10.79
CA LEU A 94 8.00 -5.93 12.05
C LEU A 94 6.97 -4.81 12.24
N GLU A 95 7.37 -3.55 12.01
CA GLU A 95 6.47 -2.40 12.15
C GLU A 95 5.39 -2.39 11.07
N LEU A 96 5.76 -2.70 9.82
CA LEU A 96 4.79 -2.81 8.73
C LEU A 96 3.78 -3.93 8.99
N GLY A 97 4.25 -5.10 9.42
CA GLY A 97 3.40 -6.22 9.79
C GLY A 97 2.46 -5.88 10.95
N ALA A 98 2.98 -5.27 12.00
CA ALA A 98 2.19 -4.83 13.15
C ALA A 98 1.10 -3.82 12.73
N LEU A 99 1.42 -2.84 11.87
CA LEU A 99 0.40 -1.92 11.35
C LEU A 99 -0.68 -2.68 10.58
N ILE A 100 -0.29 -3.57 9.67
CA ILE A 100 -1.24 -4.37 8.88
C ILE A 100 -2.15 -5.18 9.81
N GLU A 101 -1.62 -5.81 10.85
CA GLU A 101 -2.42 -6.53 11.85
C GLU A 101 -3.39 -5.61 12.60
N THR A 102 -3.01 -4.36 12.91
CA THR A 102 -3.89 -3.43 13.64
C THR A 102 -5.06 -2.90 12.81
N ILE A 103 -4.90 -2.80 11.49
CA ILE A 103 -5.97 -2.32 10.60
C ILE A 103 -6.94 -3.44 10.21
N LEU A 104 -6.53 -4.70 10.37
CA LEU A 104 -7.41 -5.84 10.12
C LEU A 104 -8.57 -5.89 11.12
N PRO A 105 -9.77 -6.28 10.67
CA PRO A 105 -10.87 -6.59 11.56
C PRO A 105 -10.53 -7.80 12.44
N LYS A 106 -10.81 -7.68 13.75
CA LYS A 106 -10.64 -8.78 14.69
C LYS A 106 -11.73 -9.85 14.49
N PRO A 107 -11.49 -11.11 14.91
CA PRO A 107 -12.52 -12.14 14.88
C PRO A 107 -13.81 -11.69 15.59
N GLY A 108 -14.93 -11.69 14.87
CA GLY A 108 -16.24 -11.28 15.40
C GLY A 108 -16.58 -9.79 15.22
N GLU A 109 -15.65 -8.96 14.75
CA GLU A 109 -15.95 -7.60 14.31
C GLU A 109 -16.43 -7.61 12.85
N PRO A 110 -17.39 -6.74 12.47
CA PRO A 110 -17.73 -6.57 11.07
C PRO A 110 -16.45 -6.17 10.32
N PRO A 111 -16.19 -6.76 9.14
CA PRO A 111 -14.94 -6.50 8.47
C PRO A 111 -14.87 -5.01 8.13
N ARG A 112 -13.79 -4.35 8.58
CA ARG A 112 -13.55 -2.92 8.29
C ARG A 112 -13.39 -2.67 6.79
N PHE A 113 -13.05 -3.72 6.05
CA PHE A 113 -12.88 -3.73 4.61
C PHE A 113 -13.81 -4.77 3.96
N THR A 114 -14.22 -4.55 2.72
CA THR A 114 -15.19 -5.40 2.03
C THR A 114 -14.54 -6.67 1.51
N LYS A 115 -14.49 -7.73 2.35
CA LYS A 115 -14.20 -9.14 2.01
C LYS A 115 -13.30 -9.34 0.77
N SER A 116 -12.01 -9.09 0.94
CA SER A 116 -10.88 -9.95 0.55
C SER A 116 -9.65 -9.07 0.54
N ALA A 117 -8.90 -9.09 1.65
CA ALA A 117 -7.76 -8.23 1.81
C ALA A 117 -6.70 -8.55 0.75
N ARG A 118 -6.59 -7.67 -0.23
CA ARG A 118 -5.69 -7.77 -1.36
C ARG A 118 -4.65 -6.68 -1.27
N LEU A 119 -3.39 -7.09 -1.13
CA LEU A 119 -2.23 -6.22 -0.95
C LEU A 119 -1.37 -6.22 -2.21
N SER A 120 -0.96 -5.05 -2.72
CA SER A 120 -0.10 -4.98 -3.91
C SER A 120 1.23 -4.28 -3.71
N LEU A 121 2.35 -4.93 -4.10
CA LEU A 121 3.71 -4.35 -4.16
C LEU A 121 4.64 -5.14 -5.09
N ARG A 122 5.46 -4.45 -5.90
CA ARG A 122 6.89 -4.78 -6.04
C ARG A 122 7.76 -3.59 -6.50
N HIS A 123 9.04 -3.76 -6.16
CA HIS A 123 10.14 -2.81 -6.15
C HIS A 123 11.01 -2.94 -7.41
N TYR A 124 11.60 -1.84 -7.88
CA TYR A 124 12.68 -1.82 -8.87
C TYR A 124 14.02 -2.11 -8.17
N ALA A 125 14.69 -3.20 -8.54
CA ALA A 125 16.08 -3.43 -8.18
C ALA A 125 16.98 -2.59 -9.10
N GLY A 126 17.79 -1.72 -8.51
CA GLY A 126 19.07 -1.27 -9.04
C GLY A 126 20.13 -1.70 -8.06
#